data_AF-A0A916I3G3-F1
#
_entry.id   AF-A0A916I3G3-F1
#
_cell.length_a   1.000
_cell.length_b   1.000
_cell.length_c   1.000
_cell.angle_alpha   90.00
_cell.angle_beta   90.00
_cell.angle_gamma   90.00
#
_symmetry.space_group_name_H-M   'P 1'
#
loop_
_entity.id
_entity.type
_entity.pdbx_description
1 polymer ?
#
loop_
_entity_poly.entity_id
_entity_poly.type
_entity_poly.pdbx_seq_one_letter_code
_entity_poly.pdbx_strand_id
1 'polypeptide(L)' 'MPKVIFVDMPEQADYKVYIVDLPSQADERIYVVDFPHQAEKKVFEVDNPKRADKKVYIVKFPSEAS' A
#
# COMPACT_ATOMS: atom_id res chain seq x y z
N MET A 1 -3.30 -6.25 -12.98
CA MET A 1 -3.49 -5.86 -11.56
C MET A 1 -2.14 -5.97 -10.91
N PRO A 2 -1.57 -4.87 -10.39
CA PRO A 2 -0.27 -4.91 -9.76
C PRO A 2 -0.28 -5.84 -8.54
N LYS A 3 0.78 -6.63 -8.42
CA LYS A 3 1.08 -7.47 -7.26
C LYS A 3 1.82 -6.64 -6.23
N VAL A 4 1.27 -6.56 -5.03
CA VAL A 4 1.83 -5.76 -3.94
C VAL A 4 2.30 -6.71 -2.85
N ILE A 5 3.41 -6.39 -2.21
CA ILE A 5 3.83 -7.03 -0.96
C ILE A 5 4.12 -5.95 0.08
N PHE A 6 3.69 -6.21 1.31
CA PHE A 6 4.10 -5.41 2.45
C PHE A 6 5.44 -5.94 2.98
N VAL A 7 6.42 -5.07 3.12
CA VAL A 7 7.75 -5.42 3.64
C VAL A 7 7.89 -4.90 5.05
N ASP A 8 8.78 -5.55 5.83
CA ASP A 8 9.02 -5.20 7.23
C ASP A 8 10.14 -4.16 7.42
N MET A 9 10.89 -3.86 6.36
CA MET A 9 12.03 -2.95 6.44
C MET A 9 11.95 -1.84 5.38
N PRO A 10 12.18 -0.57 5.75
CA PRO A 10 11.98 0.58 4.88
C PRO A 10 12.91 0.58 3.65
N GLU A 11 14.11 0.03 3.76
CA GLU A 11 15.08 -0.08 2.67
C GLU A 11 14.70 -1.09 1.60
N GLN A 12 13.72 -1.96 1.87
CA GLN A 12 13.21 -2.92 0.91
C GLN A 12 12.04 -2.39 0.09
N ALA A 13 11.45 -1.26 0.51
CA ALA A 13 10.26 -0.72 -0.10
C ALA A 13 10.55 0.23 -1.26
N ASP A 14 9.69 0.16 -2.27
CA ASP A 14 9.61 1.15 -3.33
C ASP A 14 8.82 2.38 -2.89
N TYR A 15 7.86 2.18 -1.97
CA TYR A 15 6.99 3.22 -1.43
C TYR A 15 6.84 3.12 0.09
N LYS A 16 6.90 4.26 0.77
CA LYS A 16 6.59 4.37 2.19
C LYS A 16 5.23 5.04 2.37
N VAL A 17 4.29 4.32 2.98
CA VAL A 17 2.91 4.77 3.15
C VAL A 17 2.63 4.99 4.63
N TYR A 18 2.05 6.13 4.96
CA TYR A 18 1.51 6.40 6.28
C TYR A 18 -0.01 6.23 6.26
N ILE A 19 -0.56 5.49 7.22
CA ILE A 19 -2.01 5.27 7.34
C ILE A 19 -2.58 6.32 8.29
N VAL A 20 -3.61 7.02 7.84
CA VAL A 20 -4.33 8.02 8.62
C VAL A 20 -5.77 7.58 8.86
N ASP A 21 -6.33 7.98 10.00
CA ASP A 21 -7.71 7.63 10.35
C ASP A 21 -8.74 8.46 9.58
N LEU A 22 -8.40 9.72 9.25
CA LEU A 22 -9.31 10.67 8.62
C LEU A 22 -9.06 10.78 7.10
N PRO A 23 -10.07 10.60 6.25
CA PRO A 23 -9.93 10.74 4.80
C PRO A 23 -9.50 12.14 4.32
N SER A 24 -9.58 13.17 5.16
CA SER A 24 -9.12 14.53 4.85
C SER A 24 -7.60 14.71 5.03
N GLN A 25 -6.94 13.78 5.71
CA GLN A 25 -5.49 13.80 5.95
C GLN A 25 -4.73 12.94 4.93
N ALA A 26 -5.44 12.15 4.13
CA ALA A 26 -4.84 11.22 3.18
C ALA A 26 -4.64 11.89 1.81
N ASP A 27 -3.47 11.69 1.22
CA ASP A 27 -3.22 12.05 -0.18
C ASP A 27 -4.02 11.16 -1.14
N GLU A 28 -4.18 9.87 -0.80
CA GLU A 28 -4.98 8.91 -1.54
C GLU A 28 -5.94 8.16 -0.59
N ARG A 29 -7.22 8.13 -0.94
CA ARG A 29 -8.25 7.41 -0.15
C ARG A 29 -8.36 5.97 -0.66
N ILE A 30 -7.93 5.03 0.17
CA ILE A 30 -8.03 3.60 -0.12
C ILE A 30 -9.25 3.03 0.60
N TYR A 31 -10.15 2.40 -0.16
CA TYR A 31 -11.30 1.68 0.38
C TYR A 31 -11.16 0.21 0.02
N VAL A 32 -11.24 -0.67 1.02
CA VAL A 32 -11.32 -2.11 0.79
C VAL A 32 -12.79 -2.44 0.49
N VAL A 33 -13.03 -3.09 -0.64
CA VAL A 33 -14.37 -3.46 -1.11
C VAL A 33 -14.45 -4.96 -1.32
N ASP A 34 -15.62 -5.54 -1.11
CA ASP A 34 -15.83 -6.99 -1.19
C ASP A 34 -15.79 -7.51 -2.63
N PHE A 35 -16.20 -6.67 -3.60
CA PHE A 35 -16.30 -7.09 -4.99
C PHE A 35 -15.32 -6.34 -5.90
N PRO A 36 -14.57 -7.05 -6.77
CA PRO A 36 -13.60 -6.42 -7.66
C PRO A 36 -14.17 -5.35 -8.58
N HIS A 37 -15.45 -5.38 -8.92
CA HIS A 37 -16.07 -4.37 -9.81
C HIS A 37 -16.34 -3.03 -9.12
N GLN A 38 -16.29 -2.97 -7.79
CA GLN A 38 -16.46 -1.75 -7.01
C GLN A 38 -15.14 -0.98 -6.85
N ALA A 39 -14.01 -1.62 -7.12
CA ALA A 39 -12.69 -1.01 -7.00
C ALA A 39 -12.27 -0.32 -8.29
N GLU A 40 -11.88 0.95 -8.18
CA GLU A 40 -11.24 1.70 -9.27
C GLU A 40 -9.85 1.11 -9.60
N LYS A 41 -9.06 0.82 -8.56
CA LYS A 41 -7.76 0.15 -8.66
C LYS A 41 -7.80 -1.19 -7.95
N LYS A 42 -7.40 -2.24 -8.65
CA LYS A 42 -7.35 -3.61 -8.12
C LYS A 42 -5.91 -4.01 -7.88
N VAL A 43 -5.56 -4.31 -6.64
CA VAL A 43 -4.25 -4.81 -6.23
C VAL A 43 -4.38 -6.26 -5.78
N PHE A 44 -3.31 -7.05 -5.96
CA PHE A 44 -3.25 -8.41 -5.46
C PHE A 44 -2.09 -8.54 -4.49
N GLU A 45 -2.37 -8.91 -3.25
CA GLU A 45 -1.31 -9.14 -2.26
C GLU A 45 -0.61 -10.48 -2.55
N VAL A 46 0.73 -10.48 -2.50
CA VAL A 46 1.56 -11.69 -2.64
C VAL A 46 2.46 -11.88 -1.43
N ASP A 47 2.84 -13.13 -1.20
CA ASP A 47 3.70 -13.58 -0.10
C ASP A 47 5.19 -13.61 -0.45
N ASN A 48 5.55 -13.48 -1.74
CA ASN A 48 6.91 -13.59 -2.21
C ASN A 48 7.38 -12.29 -2.88
N PRO A 49 8.43 -11.63 -2.35
CA PRO A 49 8.94 -10.38 -2.91
C PRO A 49 9.37 -10.48 -4.37
N LYS A 50 9.80 -11.66 -4.85
CA LYS A 50 10.20 -11.88 -6.24
C LYS A 50 9.02 -11.86 -7.22
N ARG A 51 7.79 -11.99 -6.71
CA ARG A 51 6.55 -11.99 -7.49
C ARG A 51 5.81 -10.65 -7.40
N ALA A 52 6.27 -9.73 -6.57
CA ALA A 52 5.65 -8.44 -6.38
C ALA A 52 6.13 -7.45 -7.45
N ASP A 53 5.20 -6.66 -7.97
CA ASP A 53 5.50 -5.52 -8.83
C ASP A 53 5.84 -4.28 -8.01
N LYS A 54 5.32 -4.20 -6.77
CA LYS A 54 5.54 -3.09 -5.83
C LYS A 54 5.74 -3.60 -4.41
N LYS A 55 6.72 -3.04 -3.71
CA LYS A 55 6.96 -3.27 -2.28
C LYS A 55 6.58 -2.04 -1.48
N VAL A 56 5.71 -2.21 -0.49
CA VAL A 56 5.17 -1.13 0.33
C VAL A 56 5.62 -1.33 1.77
N TYR A 57 6.16 -0.28 2.39
CA TYR A 57 6.46 -0.25 3.82
C TYR A 57 5.50 0.71 4.52
N ILE A 58 4.87 0.26 5.60
CA ILE A 58 3.99 1.12 6.40
C ILE A 58 4.85 1.82 7.46
N VAL A 59 4.93 3.14 7.37
CA VAL A 59 5.70 3.95 8.32
C VAL A 59 4.89 4.31 9.54
N LYS A 60 5.58 4.70 10.63
CA LYS A 60 4.93 5.10 11.89
C LYS A 60 4.64 6.58 11.97
N PHE A 61 5.32 7.40 11.18
CA PHE A 61 5.19 8.85 11.20
C PHE A 61 4.96 9.40 9.80
N PRO A 62 4.13 10.46 9.64
CA PRO A 62 3.88 11.08 8.34
C PRO A 62 5.16 11.57 7.65
N SER A 63 6.14 12.05 8.42
CA SER A 63 7.42 12.57 7.91
C SER A 63 8.29 11.51 7.23
N GLU A 64 7.97 10.23 7.41
CA GLU A 64 8.70 9.10 6.81
C GLU A 64 8.04 8.61 5.51
N ALA A 65 6.83 9.07 5.20
CA ALA A 65 6.13 8.73 3.96
C ALA A 65 6.74 9.48 2.77
N SER A 66 6.58 8.92 1.57
CA SER A 66 7.23 9.36 0.34
C SER A 66 6.28 9.36 -0.84
#